data_AF-A0A945N241-F1
#
_entry.id   AF-A0A945N241-F1
#
_cell.length_a   1.000
_cell.length_b   1.000
_cell.length_c   1.000
_cell.angle_alpha   90.00
_cell.angle_beta   90.00
_cell.angle_gamma   90.00
#
_symmetry.space_group_name_H-M   'P 1'
#
loop_
_entity.id
_entity.type
_entity.pdbx_description
1 polymer ?
#
loop_
_entity_poly.entity_id
_entity_poly.type
_entity_poly.pdbx_seq_one_letter_code
_entity_poly.pdbx_strand_id
1 'polypeptide(L)'
;MSHPAQFFCWHFMAYPYLPDDFDDTYESAWVTVPNSLWDSEKADGLYQEYIDQLVYGEELGFDGLVLNEHHQNVYGLMASPNLIAAALSQRT
;
A
#
# COMPACT_ATOMS: atom_id res chain seq x y z
N MET A 1 3.06 22.41 -29.14
CA MET A 1 2.54 21.04 -28.94
C MET A 1 1.92 21.01 -27.56
N SER A 2 0.65 20.62 -27.42
CA SER A 2 0.04 20.41 -26.10
C SER A 2 0.45 19.04 -25.57
N HIS A 3 0.93 18.97 -24.33
CA HIS A 3 1.13 17.70 -23.65
C HIS A 3 -0.19 17.34 -22.95
N PRO A 4 -0.79 16.16 -23.21
CA PRO A 4 -1.97 15.73 -22.48
C PRO A 4 -1.63 15.56 -20.99
N ALA A 5 -2.62 15.75 -20.13
CA ALA A 5 -2.48 15.43 -18.71
C ALA A 5 -2.24 13.92 -18.54
N GLN A 6 -1.31 13.57 -17.66
CA GLN A 6 -1.04 12.18 -17.29
C GLN A 6 -1.67 11.86 -15.94
N PHE A 7 -2.27 10.68 -15.82
CA PHE A 7 -2.92 10.18 -14.63
C PHE A 7 -2.15 8.96 -14.11
N PHE A 8 -1.78 8.99 -12.83
CA PHE A 8 -1.02 7.92 -12.20
C PHE A 8 -1.82 7.24 -11.09
N CYS A 9 -1.79 5.90 -11.05
CA CYS A 9 -2.45 5.10 -10.02
C CYS A 9 -1.52 4.93 -8.81
N TRP A 10 -2.07 5.10 -7.61
CA TRP A 10 -1.29 5.12 -6.38
C TRP A 10 -2.16 4.84 -5.14
N HIS A 11 -1.63 4.09 -4.18
CA HIS A 11 -2.23 3.88 -2.86
C HIS A 11 -1.16 3.60 -1.79
N PHE A 12 -1.52 3.69 -0.51
CA PHE A 12 -0.56 3.51 0.59
C PHE A 12 -0.17 2.04 0.87
N MET A 13 -1.00 1.05 0.49
CA MET A 13 -0.93 -0.31 1.04
C MET A 13 -1.09 -0.32 2.56
N ALA A 14 -2.17 0.26 3.08
CA ALA A 14 -2.35 0.37 4.53
C ALA A 14 -2.59 -0.98 5.20
N TYR A 15 -2.40 -1.06 6.51
CA TYR A 15 -2.95 -2.15 7.32
C TYR A 15 -4.33 -1.73 7.85
N PRO A 16 -5.44 -2.30 7.33
CA PRO A 16 -6.77 -1.78 7.62
C PRO A 16 -7.42 -2.37 8.89
N TYR A 17 -6.72 -3.24 9.62
CA TYR A 17 -7.31 -4.06 10.69
C TYR A 17 -6.95 -3.59 12.10
N LEU A 18 -6.73 -2.29 12.27
CA LEU A 18 -6.59 -1.71 13.60
C LEU A 18 -7.89 -1.85 14.40
N PRO A 19 -7.81 -1.93 15.74
CA PRO A 19 -8.99 -1.85 16.60
C PRO A 19 -9.76 -0.54 16.39
N ASP A 20 -11.08 -0.60 16.53
CA ASP A 20 -11.95 0.59 16.38
C ASP A 20 -11.66 1.68 17.43
N ASP A 21 -11.10 1.30 18.59
CA ASP A 21 -10.72 2.17 19.70
C ASP A 21 -9.22 2.55 19.68
N PHE A 22 -8.55 2.42 18.53
CA PHE A 22 -7.12 2.68 18.41
C PHE A 22 -6.73 4.08 18.93
N ASP A 23 -7.46 5.12 18.54
CA ASP A 23 -7.15 6.51 18.91
C ASP A 23 -7.38 6.83 20.40
N ASP A 24 -8.16 5.99 21.11
CA ASP A 24 -8.36 6.12 22.56
C ASP A 24 -7.20 5.47 23.35
N THR A 25 -6.54 4.48 22.75
CA THR A 25 -5.54 3.63 23.42
C THR A 25 -4.11 3.95 23.01
N TYR A 26 -3.90 4.43 21.78
CA TYR A 26 -2.60 4.65 21.18
C TYR A 26 -2.47 6.09 20.68
N GLU A 27 -1.32 6.70 20.95
CA GLU A 27 -1.06 8.09 20.54
C GLU A 27 -0.86 8.24 19.03
N SER A 28 -0.28 7.23 18.38
CA SER A 28 0.10 7.32 16.98
C SER A 28 0.22 5.96 16.30
N ALA A 29 -0.21 5.94 15.05
CA ALA A 29 -0.02 4.86 14.08
C ALA A 29 1.39 4.88 13.44
N TRP A 30 2.24 5.84 13.81
CA TRP A 30 3.54 6.12 13.22
C TRP A 30 4.67 5.91 14.25
N VAL A 31 5.63 5.05 13.93
CA VAL A 31 6.85 4.71 14.71
C VAL A 31 6.60 3.97 16.02
N THR A 32 5.57 4.34 16.78
CA THR A 32 5.32 3.81 18.14
C THR A 32 4.21 2.75 18.21
N VAL A 33 3.56 2.44 17.08
CA VAL A 33 2.52 1.41 17.01
C VAL A 33 3.10 0.03 17.36
N PRO A 34 2.50 -0.72 18.30
CA PRO A 34 3.04 -2.01 18.70
C PRO A 34 2.71 -3.10 17.68
N ASN A 35 3.70 -3.95 17.37
CA ASN A 35 3.54 -5.11 16.49
C ASN A 35 2.50 -6.13 16.99
N SER A 36 2.12 -6.09 18.27
CA SER A 36 1.04 -6.96 18.80
C SER A 36 -0.33 -6.68 18.20
N LEU A 37 -0.50 -5.56 17.47
CA LEU A 37 -1.71 -5.25 16.72
C LEU A 37 -1.74 -5.90 15.33
N TRP A 38 -0.64 -6.54 14.91
CA TRP A 38 -0.59 -7.30 13.67
C TRP A 38 -1.34 -8.63 13.81
N ASP A 39 -2.33 -8.82 12.96
CA ASP A 39 -3.11 -10.03 12.82
C ASP A 39 -2.73 -10.72 11.51
N SER A 40 -1.95 -11.81 11.62
CA SER A 40 -1.48 -12.55 10.45
C SER A 40 -2.58 -13.26 9.68
N GLU A 41 -3.68 -13.64 10.35
CA GLU A 41 -4.79 -14.32 9.68
C GLU A 41 -5.57 -13.33 8.81
N LYS A 42 -5.81 -12.10 9.31
CA LYS A 42 -6.47 -11.05 8.53
C LYS A 42 -5.57 -10.46 7.44
N ALA A 43 -4.27 -10.37 7.70
CA ALA A 43 -3.31 -9.84 6.73
C ALA A 43 -2.93 -10.83 5.63
N ASP A 44 -3.31 -12.10 5.75
CA ASP A 44 -3.06 -13.09 4.71
C ASP A 44 -3.72 -12.65 3.39
N GLY A 45 -2.96 -12.70 2.30
CA GLY A 45 -3.40 -12.22 0.99
C GLY A 45 -3.42 -10.70 0.78
N LEU A 46 -3.28 -9.87 1.82
CA LEU A 46 -3.40 -8.41 1.71
C LEU A 46 -2.37 -7.79 0.74
N TYR A 47 -1.14 -8.31 0.71
CA TYR A 47 -0.14 -7.89 -0.27
C TYR A 47 -0.55 -8.22 -1.71
N GLN A 48 -1.17 -9.37 -1.94
CA GLN A 48 -1.62 -9.76 -3.29
C GLN A 48 -2.77 -8.86 -3.72
N GLU A 49 -3.72 -8.57 -2.83
CA GLU A 49 -4.82 -7.63 -3.12
C GLU A 49 -4.29 -6.27 -3.58
N TYR A 50 -3.31 -5.70 -2.86
CA TYR A 50 -2.70 -4.42 -3.24
C TYR A 50 -1.92 -4.49 -4.56
N ILE A 51 -1.21 -5.58 -4.83
CA ILE A 51 -0.52 -5.76 -6.12
C ILE A 51 -1.55 -5.85 -7.24
N ASP A 52 -2.63 -6.61 -7.05
CA ASP A 52 -3.71 -6.75 -8.03
C ASP A 52 -4.44 -5.42 -8.26
N GLN A 53 -4.62 -4.58 -7.23
CA GLN A 53 -5.15 -3.23 -7.37
C GLN A 53 -4.25 -2.34 -8.24
N LEU A 54 -2.93 -2.43 -8.08
CA LEU A 54 -1.97 -1.70 -8.93
C LEU A 54 -1.98 -2.22 -10.37
N VAL A 55 -2.05 -3.54 -10.59
CA VAL A 55 -2.23 -4.14 -11.92
C VAL A 55 -3.54 -3.66 -12.56
N TYR A 56 -4.62 -3.60 -11.79
CA TYR A 56 -5.90 -3.09 -12.27
C TYR A 56 -5.83 -1.61 -12.69
N GLY A 57 -4.91 -0.83 -12.11
CA GLY A 57 -4.61 0.53 -12.58
C GLY A 57 -4.19 0.58 -14.06
N GLU A 58 -3.39 -0.38 -14.53
CA GLU A 58 -3.06 -0.49 -15.95
C GLU A 58 -4.31 -0.83 -16.79
N GLU A 59 -5.12 -1.80 -16.35
CA GLU A 59 -6.36 -2.20 -17.04
C GLU A 59 -7.36 -1.04 -17.20
N LEU A 60 -7.36 -0.10 -16.25
CA LEU A 60 -8.16 1.12 -16.30
C LEU A 60 -7.58 2.23 -17.19
N GLY A 61 -6.34 2.09 -17.68
CA GLY A 61 -5.70 3.02 -18.59
C GLY A 61 -4.96 4.17 -17.91
N PHE A 62 -4.48 4.00 -16.66
CA PHE A 62 -3.56 4.96 -16.06
C PHE A 62 -2.22 4.98 -16.80
N ASP A 63 -1.59 6.15 -16.90
CA ASP A 63 -0.31 6.36 -17.61
C ASP A 63 0.89 5.78 -16.86
N GLY A 64 0.72 5.42 -15.59
CA GLY A 64 1.74 4.77 -14.80
C GLY A 64 1.30 4.49 -13.37
N LEU A 65 2.15 3.74 -12.67
CA LEU A 65 1.97 3.38 -11.27
C LEU A 65 2.99 4.16 -10.43
N VAL A 66 2.57 4.64 -9.26
CA VAL A 66 3.48 5.24 -8.29
C VAL A 66 3.59 4.29 -7.11
N LEU A 67 4.82 4.07 -6.65
CA LEU A 67 5.14 3.22 -5.51
C LEU A 67 5.67 4.10 -4.38
N ASN A 68 5.26 3.81 -3.15
CA ASN A 68 5.69 4.54 -1.96
C ASN A 68 6.76 3.77 -1.18
N GLU A 69 7.36 4.38 -0.17
CA GLU A 69 8.23 3.67 0.77
C GLU A 69 7.88 4.10 2.19
N HIS A 70 7.52 3.13 3.04
CA HIS A 70 7.17 3.36 4.43
C HIS A 70 7.71 2.27 5.35
N HIS A 71 8.14 2.68 6.54
CA HIS A 71 8.69 1.80 7.56
C HIS A 71 8.06 2.13 8.90
N GLN A 72 7.84 1.10 9.72
CA GLN A 72 7.37 1.22 11.11
C GLN A 72 6.09 2.08 11.25
N ASN A 73 5.09 1.83 10.41
CA ASN A 73 3.76 2.43 10.56
C ASN A 73 2.69 1.50 9.96
N VAL A 74 1.43 1.75 10.29
CA VAL A 74 0.28 1.03 9.71
C VAL A 74 -0.19 1.65 8.39
N TYR A 75 0.35 2.82 8.06
CA TYR A 75 -0.07 3.61 6.93
C TYR A 75 0.37 2.97 5.61
N GLY A 76 1.58 2.41 5.55
CA GLY A 76 2.07 1.72 4.36
C GLY A 76 2.89 0.47 4.68
N LEU A 77 2.45 -0.65 4.11
CA LEU A 77 3.11 -1.96 4.16
C LEU A 77 4.19 -2.11 3.08
N MET A 78 4.43 -1.09 2.25
CA MET A 78 5.46 -1.10 1.22
C MET A 78 6.82 -0.61 1.78
N ALA A 79 7.56 -1.50 2.44
CA ALA A 79 8.89 -1.18 2.98
C ALA A 79 10.00 -1.15 1.90
N SER A 80 9.76 -1.75 0.74
CA SER A 80 10.74 -1.87 -0.34
C SER A 80 10.04 -1.74 -1.69
N PRO A 81 9.88 -0.52 -2.22
CA PRO A 81 9.17 -0.29 -3.48
C PRO A 81 9.80 -1.02 -4.67
N ASN A 82 11.11 -1.23 -4.65
CA ASN A 82 11.80 -2.00 -5.68
C ASN A 82 11.34 -3.46 -5.75
N LEU A 83 10.94 -4.08 -4.63
CA LEU A 83 10.39 -5.45 -4.65
C LEU A 83 8.98 -5.47 -5.22
N ILE A 84 8.15 -4.46 -4.90
CA ILE A 84 6.83 -4.33 -5.51
C ILE A 84 6.95 -4.03 -7.01
N ALA A 85 7.87 -3.16 -7.42
CA ALA A 85 8.17 -2.90 -8.82
C ALA A 85 8.61 -4.17 -9.56
N ALA A 86 9.48 -4.99 -8.94
CA ALA A 86 9.90 -6.26 -9.51
C ALA A 86 8.71 -7.23 -9.71
N ALA A 87 7.80 -7.32 -8.74
CA ALA A 87 6.59 -8.13 -8.87
C ALA A 87 5.66 -7.60 -9.98
N LEU A 88 5.45 -6.28 -10.04
CA LEU A 88 4.62 -5.63 -11.06
C LEU A 88 5.19 -5.80 -12.47
N SER A 89 6.51 -5.76 -12.65
CA SER A 89 7.16 -5.96 -13.95
C SER A 89 6.85 -7.30 -14.65
N GLN A 90 6.30 -8.27 -13.91
CA GLN A 90 5.87 -9.57 -14.44
C GLN A 90 4.39 -9.59 -14.83
N ARG A 91 3.65 -8.52 -14.52
CA ARG A 91 2.18 -8.47 -14.50
C ARG A 91 1.61 -7.31 -15.32
N THR A 92 2.43 -6.31 -15.63
CA THR A 92 2.15 -5.10 -16.43
C THR A 92 3.24 -4.87 -17.48
#